data_AF-A0AAV2H1H0-F1
#
_entry.id   AF-A0AAV2H1H0-F1
#
_cell.length_a   1.000
_cell.length_b   1.000
_cell.length_c   1.000
_cell.angle_alpha   90.00
_cell.angle_beta   90.00
_cell.angle_gamma   90.00
#
_symmetry.space_group_name_H-M   'P 1'
#
loop_
_entity.id
_entity.type
_entity.pdbx_description
1 polymer ?
#
loop_
_entity_poly.entity_id
_entity_poly.type
_entity_poly.pdbx_seq_one_letter_code
_entity_poly.pdbx_strand_id
1 'polypeptide(L)'
;MSCFVSRMDVSGYTGKGTIEITYIIGGGRTPSSPGKSFPSSERTAYLPATDEGFDALRLLRIAFLRRLIFKMDASNPAGITWNIQHKTSLTNSPHGYPDPTYLTRLMQELKDNGVRLKSMSEEEENLSLEFVERVMKTKITRN
;
A
#
# COMPACT_ATOMS: atom_id res chain seq x y z
N MET A 1 0.63 5.24 7.64
CA MET A 1 1.21 4.13 6.86
C MET A 1 2.56 3.77 7.45
N SER A 2 2.73 2.52 7.84
CA SER A 2 3.99 1.92 8.29
C SER A 2 4.28 0.68 7.46
N CYS A 3 5.56 0.32 7.30
CA CYS A 3 5.95 -0.89 6.60
C CYS A 3 7.16 -1.52 7.29
N PHE A 4 7.29 -2.84 7.13
CA PHE A 4 8.49 -3.58 7.48
C PHE A 4 8.69 -4.74 6.51
N VAL A 5 9.92 -5.25 6.44
CA VAL A 5 10.22 -6.45 5.65
C VAL A 5 10.18 -7.68 6.55
N SER A 6 9.42 -8.68 6.13
CA SER A 6 9.32 -10.00 6.73
C SER A 6 10.14 -11.01 5.92
N ARG A 7 10.67 -12.04 6.60
CA ARG A 7 11.37 -13.16 5.96
C ARG A 7 10.42 -14.14 5.26
N MET A 8 9.11 -14.04 5.55
CA MET A 8 8.10 -14.84 4.86
C MET A 8 8.01 -14.44 3.40
N ASP A 9 7.95 -15.43 2.52
CA ASP A 9 7.76 -15.21 1.08
C ASP A 9 6.28 -15.13 0.73
N VAL A 10 5.94 -14.25 -0.21
CA VAL A 10 4.67 -14.35 -0.94
C VAL A 10 4.76 -15.45 -2.00
N SER A 11 3.63 -16.13 -2.23
CA SER A 11 3.56 -17.19 -3.24
C SER A 11 4.03 -16.69 -4.62
N GLY A 12 4.97 -17.38 -5.25
CA GLY A 12 5.57 -16.97 -6.53
C GLY A 12 6.86 -16.12 -6.43
N TYR A 13 7.30 -15.75 -5.22
CA TYR A 13 8.54 -14.98 -4.99
C TYR A 13 9.43 -15.64 -3.92
N THR A 14 9.88 -16.87 -4.17
CA THR A 14 10.70 -17.66 -3.24
C THR A 14 12.05 -16.97 -2.93
N GLY A 15 12.40 -16.91 -1.65
CA GLY A 15 13.66 -16.36 -1.13
C GLY A 15 13.75 -14.83 -1.20
N LYS A 16 12.64 -14.13 -1.48
CA LYS A 16 12.64 -12.66 -1.62
C LYS A 16 12.24 -11.96 -0.32
N GLY A 17 11.40 -12.59 0.49
CA GLY A 17 10.70 -11.97 1.61
C GLY A 17 9.49 -11.15 1.15
N THR A 18 8.84 -10.49 2.11
CA THR A 18 7.61 -9.72 1.88
C THR A 18 7.70 -8.35 2.56
N ILE A 19 7.28 -7.31 1.86
CA ILE A 19 7.01 -6.00 2.43
C ILE A 19 5.58 -6.03 2.97
N GLU A 20 5.43 -5.92 4.28
CA GLU A 20 4.13 -5.79 4.94
C GLU A 20 3.83 -4.30 5.12
N ILE A 21 2.67 -3.87 4.63
CA ILE A 21 2.22 -2.48 4.67
C ILE A 21 0.98 -2.40 5.56
N THR A 22 1.05 -1.57 6.61
CA THR A 22 -0.08 -1.29 7.49
C THR A 22 -0.57 0.14 7.30
N TYR A 23 -1.86 0.27 6.97
CA TYR A 23 -2.57 1.53 6.91
C TYR A 23 -3.44 1.67 8.15
N ILE A 24 -3.14 2.68 8.97
CA ILE A 24 -4.01 3.14 10.04
C ILE A 24 -4.86 4.27 9.46
N ILE A 25 -6.16 4.02 9.32
CA ILE A 25 -7.15 5.01 8.91
C ILE A 25 -7.83 5.55 10.16
N GLY A 26 -7.68 6.85 10.42
CA GLY A 26 -8.41 7.52 11.49
C GLY A 26 -9.91 7.53 11.19
N GLY A 27 -10.73 7.29 12.21
CA GLY A 27 -12.18 7.43 12.10
C GLY A 27 -12.57 8.89 11.81
N GLY A 28 -13.77 9.10 11.27
CA GLY A 28 -14.19 10.45 10.89
C GLY A 28 -15.65 10.54 10.51
N ARG A 29 -16.09 11.73 10.10
CA ARG A 29 -17.45 11.98 9.59
C ARG A 29 -17.40 12.07 8.07
N THR A 30 -18.39 11.46 7.41
CA THR A 30 -18.52 11.55 5.96
C THR A 30 -19.36 12.78 5.61
N PRO A 31 -18.99 13.60 4.60
CA PRO A 31 -19.85 14.70 4.13
C PRO A 31 -21.21 14.22 3.63
N SER A 32 -21.25 13.02 3.06
CA SER A 32 -22.43 12.39 2.46
C SER A 32 -23.44 11.85 3.48
N SER A 33 -23.05 11.68 4.75
CA SER A 33 -23.94 11.20 5.82
C SER A 33 -23.77 12.07 7.07
N PRO A 34 -24.39 13.27 7.11
CA PRO A 34 -24.36 14.15 8.28
C PRO A 34 -24.80 13.39 9.54
N GLY A 35 -23.94 13.35 10.56
CA GLY A 35 -24.21 12.69 11.85
C GLY A 35 -23.72 11.24 11.96
N LYS A 36 -23.28 10.58 10.88
CA LYS A 36 -22.65 9.26 10.95
C LYS A 36 -21.12 9.37 10.90
N SER A 37 -20.47 8.86 11.93
CA SER A 37 -19.03 8.64 11.95
C SER A 37 -18.68 7.20 11.61
N PHE A 38 -17.59 6.98 10.89
CA PHE A 38 -17.00 5.66 10.72
C PHE A 38 -15.86 5.46 11.74
N PRO A 39 -15.67 4.22 12.24
CA PRO A 39 -14.61 3.92 13.21
C PRO A 39 -13.23 4.02 12.56
N SER A 40 -12.19 4.22 13.38
CA SER A 40 -10.83 3.97 12.92
C SER A 40 -10.69 2.53 12.45
N SER A 41 -9.92 2.30 11.40
CA SER A 41 -9.70 0.95 10.89
C SER A 41 -8.25 0.75 10.49
N GLU A 42 -7.83 -0.51 10.55
CA GLU A 42 -6.53 -0.96 10.08
C GLU A 42 -6.69 -1.81 8.81
N ARG A 43 -5.75 -1.68 7.89
CA ARG A 43 -5.67 -2.50 6.67
C ARG A 43 -4.23 -2.93 6.45
N THR A 44 -4.04 -4.21 6.14
CA THR A 44 -2.73 -4.79 5.84
C THR A 44 -2.67 -5.22 4.38
N ALA A 45 -1.54 -4.93 3.74
CA ALA A 45 -1.27 -5.30 2.36
C ALA A 45 0.17 -5.79 2.17
N TYR A 46 0.42 -6.48 1.05
CA TYR A 46 1.66 -7.20 0.81
C TYR A 46 2.24 -6.93 -0.58
N LEU A 47 3.54 -6.67 -0.63
CA LEU A 47 4.36 -6.66 -1.84
C LEU A 47 5.53 -7.63 -1.68
N PRO A 48 6.02 -8.28 -2.76
CA PRO A 48 7.28 -9.01 -2.69
C PRO A 48 8.43 -8.04 -2.37
N ALA A 49 9.40 -8.46 -1.56
CA ALA A 49 10.58 -7.63 -1.24
C ALA A 49 11.66 -7.73 -2.34
N THR A 50 11.25 -7.39 -3.56
CA THR A 50 12.07 -7.25 -4.77
C THR A 50 12.21 -5.78 -5.15
N ASP A 51 13.12 -5.46 -6.08
CA ASP A 51 13.31 -4.09 -6.57
C ASP A 51 11.99 -3.48 -7.11
N GLU A 52 11.26 -4.24 -7.93
CA GLU A 52 9.93 -3.85 -8.44
C GLU A 52 8.91 -3.62 -7.31
N GLY A 53 8.97 -4.42 -6.24
CA GLY A 53 8.12 -4.25 -5.06
C GLY A 53 8.45 -2.99 -4.28
N PHE A 54 9.74 -2.64 -4.17
CA PHE A 54 10.16 -1.38 -3.56
C PHE A 54 9.82 -0.16 -4.42
N ASP A 55 9.90 -0.26 -5.75
CA ASP A 55 9.44 0.80 -6.66
C ASP A 55 7.93 1.02 -6.53
N ALA A 56 7.15 -0.05 -6.45
CA ALA A 56 5.71 0.03 -6.16
C ALA A 56 5.45 0.67 -4.78
N LEU A 57 6.23 0.31 -3.75
CA LEU A 57 6.12 0.91 -2.42
C LEU A 57 6.38 2.42 -2.43
N ARG A 58 7.35 2.90 -3.22
CA ARG A 58 7.61 4.35 -3.38
C ARG A 58 6.37 5.06 -3.92
N LEU A 59 5.77 4.55 -4.98
CA LEU A 59 4.56 5.15 -5.54
C LEU A 59 3.36 5.06 -4.59
N LEU A 60 3.18 3.95 -3.89
CA LEU A 60 2.13 3.81 -2.88
C LEU A 60 2.30 4.79 -1.71
N ARG A 61 3.54 5.09 -1.32
CA ARG A 61 3.83 6.11 -0.30
C ARG A 61 3.34 7.48 -0.76
N ILE A 62 3.59 7.85 -2.01
CA ILE A 62 3.08 9.11 -2.58
C ILE A 62 1.56 9.10 -2.68
N ALA A 63 0.98 8.02 -3.20
CA ALA A 63 -0.48 7.86 -3.26
C ALA A 63 -1.10 8.01 -1.86
N PHE A 64 -0.45 7.52 -0.81
CA PHE A 64 -0.89 7.69 0.57
C PHE A 64 -0.81 9.16 1.04
N LEU A 65 0.30 9.86 0.77
CA LEU A 65 0.45 11.29 1.09
C LEU A 65 -0.61 12.14 0.38
N ARG A 66 -0.95 11.79 -0.86
CA ARG A 66 -2.00 12.42 -1.67
C ARG A 66 -3.42 11.94 -1.34
N ARG A 67 -3.60 11.06 -0.36
CA ARG A 67 -4.89 10.48 0.06
C ARG A 67 -5.63 9.69 -1.04
N LEU A 68 -4.90 9.05 -1.95
CA LEU A 68 -5.42 8.31 -3.10
C LEU A 68 -5.57 6.79 -2.86
N ILE A 69 -5.08 6.25 -1.74
CA ILE A 69 -5.14 4.80 -1.45
C ILE A 69 -6.58 4.33 -1.20
N PHE A 70 -7.35 5.13 -0.48
CA PHE A 70 -8.73 4.83 -0.10
C PHE A 70 -9.66 5.87 -0.67
N LYS A 71 -10.91 5.46 -0.91
CA LYS A 71 -12.02 6.37 -1.22
C LYS A 71 -13.17 6.13 -0.25
N MET A 72 -13.99 7.15 -0.08
CA MET A 72 -15.21 7.05 0.70
C MET A 72 -16.23 6.16 -0.02
N ASP A 73 -16.87 5.28 0.74
CA ASP A 73 -17.96 4.44 0.25
C ASP A 73 -19.02 4.32 1.35
N ALA A 74 -20.16 4.96 1.13
CA ALA A 74 -21.26 5.00 2.08
C ALA A 74 -21.98 3.64 2.24
N SER A 75 -21.82 2.73 1.28
CA SER A 75 -22.36 1.36 1.36
C SER A 75 -21.49 0.44 2.21
N ASN A 76 -20.23 0.80 2.43
CA ASN A 76 -19.30 0.03 3.25
C ASN A 76 -19.50 0.38 4.74
N PRO A 77 -19.66 -0.60 5.65
CA PRO A 77 -19.75 -0.34 7.09
C PRO A 77 -18.53 0.41 7.67
N ALA A 78 -17.35 0.24 7.08
CA ALA A 78 -16.14 0.97 7.44
C ALA A 78 -16.09 2.40 6.87
N GLY A 79 -17.04 2.78 6.00
CA GLY A 79 -17.12 4.08 5.34
C GLY A 79 -16.08 4.31 4.25
N ILE A 80 -15.14 3.38 4.06
CA ILE A 80 -14.04 3.48 3.11
C ILE A 80 -13.80 2.15 2.39
N THR A 81 -13.31 2.25 1.17
CA THR A 81 -12.89 1.10 0.35
C THR A 81 -11.56 1.41 -0.36
N TRP A 82 -10.92 0.39 -0.91
CA TRP A 82 -9.72 0.55 -1.73
C TRP A 82 -10.03 1.37 -2.98
N ASN A 83 -9.30 2.46 -3.17
CA ASN A 83 -9.27 3.16 -4.45
C ASN A 83 -8.20 2.56 -5.36
N ILE A 84 -7.02 2.26 -4.80
CA ILE A 84 -5.95 1.51 -5.47
C ILE A 84 -5.95 0.07 -4.94
N GLN A 85 -6.01 -0.93 -5.82
CA GLN A 85 -6.13 -2.32 -5.41
C GLN A 85 -4.85 -2.83 -4.74
N HIS A 86 -5.01 -3.50 -3.60
CA HIS A 86 -3.91 -4.09 -2.83
C HIS A 86 -4.07 -5.60 -2.71
N LYS A 87 -2.94 -6.31 -2.59
CA LYS A 87 -2.92 -7.70 -2.15
C LYS A 87 -3.00 -7.79 -0.64
N THR A 88 -4.04 -8.41 -0.11
CA THR A 88 -4.31 -8.52 1.34
C THR A 88 -4.11 -9.94 1.87
N SER A 89 -3.55 -10.85 1.07
CA SER A 89 -3.20 -12.22 1.47
C SER A 89 -1.89 -12.66 0.82
N LEU A 90 -1.10 -13.45 1.53
CA LEU A 90 0.18 -14.01 1.07
C LEU A 90 0.00 -15.26 0.18
N THR A 91 -1.20 -15.86 0.23
CA THR A 91 -1.51 -17.18 -0.34
C THR A 91 -2.64 -17.10 -1.36
N ASN A 92 -2.91 -18.23 -2.01
CA ASN A 92 -3.84 -18.32 -3.12
C ASN A 92 -5.26 -17.98 -2.66
N SER A 93 -5.71 -16.77 -2.99
CA SER A 93 -7.01 -16.22 -2.65
C SER A 93 -7.35 -15.10 -3.63
N PRO A 94 -8.62 -14.65 -3.72
CA PRO A 94 -9.02 -13.62 -4.69
C PRO A 94 -8.19 -12.33 -4.63
N HIS A 95 -7.70 -11.97 -3.44
CA HIS A 95 -6.86 -10.80 -3.21
C HIS A 95 -5.43 -11.17 -2.77
N GLY A 96 -4.96 -12.38 -3.11
CA GLY A 96 -3.65 -12.88 -2.70
C GLY A 96 -2.76 -13.31 -3.85
N TYR A 97 -1.64 -13.94 -3.51
CA TYR A 97 -0.62 -14.42 -4.44
C TYR A 97 -0.73 -15.94 -4.67
N PRO A 98 -0.23 -16.51 -5.78
CA PRO A 98 0.55 -15.88 -6.84
C PRO A 98 -0.31 -15.05 -7.79
N ASP A 99 0.24 -13.93 -8.24
CA ASP A 99 -0.36 -13.08 -9.27
C ASP A 99 0.77 -12.38 -10.05
N PRO A 100 1.26 -12.99 -11.14
CA PRO A 100 2.42 -12.49 -11.85
C PRO A 100 2.17 -11.13 -12.53
N THR A 101 0.91 -10.73 -12.69
CA THR A 101 0.54 -9.46 -13.35
C THR A 101 0.26 -8.33 -12.39
N TYR A 102 0.24 -8.61 -11.08
CA TYR A 102 -0.24 -7.66 -10.08
C TYR A 102 0.61 -6.39 -10.03
N LEU A 103 1.94 -6.49 -9.99
CA LEU A 103 2.80 -5.30 -9.92
C LEU A 103 2.62 -4.41 -11.16
N THR A 104 2.54 -5.00 -12.35
CA THR A 104 2.25 -4.24 -13.59
C THR A 104 0.91 -3.52 -13.53
N ARG A 105 -0.15 -4.21 -13.08
CA ARG A 105 -1.48 -3.60 -12.93
C ARG A 105 -1.51 -2.51 -11.87
N LEU A 106 -0.84 -2.71 -10.74
CA LEU A 106 -0.71 -1.74 -9.66
C LEU A 106 -0.02 -0.46 -10.15
N MET A 107 1.10 -0.60 -10.88
CA MET A 107 1.81 0.55 -11.44
C MET A 107 0.96 1.33 -12.44
N GLN A 108 0.17 0.62 -13.25
CA GLN A 108 -0.77 1.24 -14.19
C GLN A 108 -1.92 1.96 -13.47
N GLU A 109 -2.51 1.35 -12.44
CA GLU A 109 -3.56 1.95 -11.62
C GLU A 109 -3.08 3.22 -10.90
N LEU A 110 -1.86 3.19 -10.34
CA LEU A 110 -1.20 4.37 -9.77
C LEU A 110 -1.02 5.48 -10.81
N LYS A 111 -0.55 5.10 -12.00
CA LYS A 111 -0.33 6.01 -13.13
C LYS A 111 -1.63 6.68 -13.60
N ASP A 112 -2.73 5.95 -13.60
CA ASP A 112 -4.07 6.43 -13.99
C ASP A 112 -4.69 7.32 -12.91
N ASN A 113 -4.33 7.11 -11.64
CA ASN A 113 -4.62 8.01 -10.53
C ASN A 113 -3.64 9.20 -10.43
N GLY A 114 -2.81 9.43 -11.44
CA GLY A 114 -1.89 10.58 -11.49
C GLY A 114 -0.65 10.45 -10.61
N VAL A 115 -0.30 9.24 -10.15
CA VAL A 115 0.90 8.97 -9.35
C VAL A 115 1.98 8.40 -10.25
N ARG A 116 2.96 9.25 -10.60
CA ARG A 116 4.11 8.92 -11.46
C ARG A 116 5.37 9.57 -10.89
N LEU A 117 6.54 8.94 -11.08
CA LEU A 117 7.85 9.50 -10.67
C LEU A 117 8.00 10.98 -11.09
N LYS A 118 7.70 11.29 -12.35
CA LYS A 118 7.83 12.66 -12.91
C LYS A 118 6.80 13.68 -12.41
N SER A 119 5.79 13.25 -11.64
CA SER A 119 4.71 14.13 -11.15
C SER A 119 4.88 14.51 -9.68
N MET A 120 5.97 14.10 -9.05
CA MET A 120 6.25 14.32 -7.64
C MET A 120 6.91 15.68 -7.43
N SER A 121 6.62 16.34 -6.31
CA SER A 121 7.51 17.38 -5.82
C SER A 121 8.81 16.75 -5.30
N GLU A 122 9.90 17.51 -5.26
CA GLU A 122 11.17 17.05 -4.67
C GLU A 122 10.99 16.62 -3.20
N GLU A 123 10.13 17.31 -2.44
CA GLU A 123 9.81 16.97 -1.06
C GLU A 123 9.10 15.60 -0.96
N GLU A 124 8.11 15.35 -1.80
CA GLU A 124 7.42 14.07 -1.87
C GLU A 124 8.39 12.94 -2.21
N GLU A 125 9.26 13.16 -3.20
CA GLU A 125 10.27 12.18 -3.62
C GLU A 125 11.25 11.86 -2.49
N ASN A 126 11.79 12.88 -1.81
CA ASN A 126 12.72 12.70 -0.69
C ASN A 126 12.06 11.96 0.48
N LEU A 127 10.86 12.37 0.89
CA LEU A 127 10.10 11.70 1.95
C LEU A 127 9.79 10.24 1.60
N SER A 128 9.53 9.94 0.32
CA SER A 128 9.32 8.58 -0.15
C SER A 128 10.60 7.76 -0.15
N LEU A 129 11.72 8.35 -0.57
CA LEU A 129 13.03 7.70 -0.61
C LEU A 129 13.49 7.32 0.80
N GLU A 130 13.53 8.29 1.72
CA GLU A 130 13.92 8.06 3.11
C GLU A 130 13.04 6.99 3.78
N PHE A 131 11.73 7.03 3.48
CA PHE A 131 10.79 6.03 3.97
C PHE A 131 11.15 4.62 3.49
N VAL A 132 11.43 4.45 2.20
CA VAL A 132 11.75 3.14 1.62
C VAL A 132 13.12 2.64 2.08
N GLU A 133 14.13 3.51 2.15
CA GLU A 133 15.44 3.15 2.70
C GLU A 133 15.35 2.65 4.14
N ARG A 134 14.55 3.31 4.98
CA ARG A 134 14.28 2.87 6.35
C ARG A 134 13.62 1.50 6.38
N VAL A 135 12.67 1.23 5.47
CA VAL A 135 12.00 -0.09 5.37
C VAL A 135 13.00 -1.16 4.92
N MET A 136 13.85 -0.89 3.94
CA MET A 136 14.90 -1.83 3.51
C MET A 136 15.84 -2.20 4.66
N LYS A 137 16.19 -1.24 5.53
CA LYS A 137 17.03 -1.49 6.71
C LYS A 137 16.36 -2.42 7.75
N THR A 138 15.03 -2.48 7.82
CA THR A 138 14.33 -3.41 8.73
C THR A 138 14.54 -4.89 8.36
N LYS A 139 14.88 -5.19 7.10
CA LYS A 139 15.26 -6.53 6.64
C LYS A 139 16.57 -7.00 7.30
N ILE A 140 17.46 -6.07 7.62
CA ILE A 140 18.84 -6.34 8.06
C ILE A 140 18.93 -6.57 9.58
N THR A 141 18.02 -5.99 10.37
CA THR A 141 18.15 -5.93 11.84
C THR A 141 17.37 -6.97 12.64
N ARG A 142 16.43 -7.72 12.06
CA ARG A 142 15.76 -8.84 12.75
C ARG A 142 16.60 -10.12 12.62
N ASN A 143 17.59 -10.25 13.51
CA ASN A 143 18.28 -11.50 13.85
C ASN A 143 17.71 -12.07 15.15
#